data_AF-A0A6C0HTD7-F1
#
_entry.id   AF-A0A6C0HTD7-F1
#
_cell.length_a   1.000
_cell.length_b   1.000
_cell.length_c   1.000
_cell.angle_alpha   90.00
_cell.angle_beta   90.00
_cell.angle_gamma   90.00
#
_symmetry.space_group_name_H-M   'P 1'
#
loop_
_entity.id
_entity.type
_entity.pdbx_description
1 polymer ?
#
loop_
_entity_poly.entity_id
_entity_poly.type
_entity_poly.pdbx_seq_one_letter_code
_entity_poly.pdbx_strand_id
1 'polypeptide(L)'
;MSDEIIFFGCWNNGGCDLHSTEPNSLTTMVKGLNEYLSHIEKKPQSLIVAGDNYYPQKNKYKNKDKTKNETKDEKPQKIFKTKEISSGFNCLQEIDIEKKYILLGNHDLEKTIEENNEKDCNAIIYQKYLSDNKSFNFFNFNLDSPRELEMIRISSNTVIIMFDSSIYEKKPEIYLDCYNILRSEETKFESIDDIKQLQINQRDNTIEKLKKSEYSNVTNIVFACHHPLFFLKTKKSNCIFEYSENIINFLLPFNKLKKKFIYLCADLHLFQRSVILIGGIEEQKMKLEHIVIGTGGAELDDDCDYSSLTDIMNEENLKEDSKIHFLDFKFSEIEHLNNDKNKQLISLKNNGFLHCKFSKNKIKMKFVITSSPSSSSLKALSLSPLSSISTSSLLKLKAPPPSRKSSQKIKRRHSIGGNKNIKKTKNYNNRTKKIISKKNITNYSFEELFL
;
A
#
# COMPACT_ATOMS: atom_id res chain seq x y z
N MET A 1 24.99 15.47 -7.73
CA MET A 1 23.96 14.76 -6.93
C MET A 1 23.62 13.42 -7.58
N SER A 2 23.09 12.46 -6.82
CA SER A 2 22.73 11.13 -7.34
C SER A 2 21.27 11.11 -7.74
N ASP A 3 20.97 10.84 -9.02
CA ASP A 3 19.60 10.71 -9.51
C ASP A 3 19.07 9.30 -9.18
N GLU A 4 19.30 8.80 -7.97
CA GLU A 4 19.10 7.41 -7.59
C GLU A 4 18.37 7.31 -6.23
N ILE A 5 17.40 6.40 -6.12
CA ILE A 5 16.69 6.11 -4.87
C ILE A 5 16.65 4.61 -4.58
N ILE A 6 16.57 4.27 -3.30
CA ILE A 6 16.10 2.96 -2.82
C ILE A 6 14.66 3.09 -2.35
N PHE A 7 13.85 2.07 -2.63
CA PHE A 7 12.45 1.98 -2.19
C PHE A 7 12.12 0.58 -1.68
N PHE A 8 11.47 0.49 -0.53
CA PHE A 8 10.80 -0.72 -0.01
C PHE A 8 9.72 -0.31 1.00
N GLY A 9 8.82 -1.20 1.39
CA GLY A 9 7.91 -1.03 2.53
C GLY A 9 7.70 -2.35 3.26
N CYS A 10 6.81 -2.37 4.26
CA CYS A 10 6.45 -3.60 4.99
C CYS A 10 7.69 -4.31 5.56
N TRP A 11 8.40 -3.67 6.49
CA TRP A 11 9.79 -4.02 6.79
C TRP A 11 10.04 -4.44 8.25
N ASN A 12 9.39 -3.81 9.22
CA ASN A 12 9.74 -3.99 10.64
C ASN A 12 8.93 -5.06 11.38
N ASN A 13 8.94 -6.27 10.83
CA ASN A 13 8.31 -7.42 11.47
C ASN A 13 9.32 -8.17 12.36
N GLY A 14 9.14 -8.06 13.68
CA GLY A 14 9.95 -8.77 14.67
C GLY A 14 11.30 -8.15 15.02
N GLY A 15 11.53 -6.87 14.70
CA GLY A 15 12.75 -6.13 15.04
C GLY A 15 13.97 -6.49 14.20
N CYS A 16 15.15 -5.96 14.55
CA CYS A 16 16.39 -6.15 13.80
C CYS A 16 17.61 -6.34 14.70
N ASP A 17 18.49 -7.27 14.32
CA ASP A 17 19.79 -7.51 14.96
C ASP A 17 20.86 -7.84 13.91
N LEU A 18 21.68 -6.84 13.55
CA LEU A 18 22.76 -7.01 12.57
C LEU A 18 23.85 -8.00 13.01
N HIS A 19 23.91 -8.37 14.29
CA HIS A 19 24.88 -9.34 14.81
C HIS A 19 24.31 -10.76 14.91
N SER A 20 23.01 -10.95 14.68
CA SER A 20 22.39 -12.27 14.75
C SER A 20 22.98 -13.25 13.73
N THR A 21 23.26 -14.47 14.21
CA THR A 21 23.65 -15.65 13.42
C THR A 21 22.43 -16.30 12.74
N GLU A 22 21.24 -16.03 13.24
CA GLU A 22 19.95 -16.49 12.68
C GLU A 22 19.11 -15.25 12.34
N PRO A 23 19.46 -14.54 11.25
CA PRO A 23 18.80 -13.28 10.91
C PRO A 23 17.35 -13.51 10.53
N ASN A 24 16.45 -12.71 11.09
CA ASN A 24 15.07 -12.64 10.62
C ASN A 24 14.97 -11.92 9.26
N SER A 25 13.76 -11.81 8.72
CA SER A 25 13.51 -11.18 7.42
C SER A 25 14.02 -9.73 7.33
N LEU A 26 13.75 -8.90 8.33
CA LEU A 26 14.24 -7.52 8.39
C LEU A 26 15.77 -7.46 8.43
N THR A 27 16.39 -8.23 9.33
CA THR A 27 17.85 -8.29 9.48
C THR A 27 18.51 -8.71 8.17
N THR A 28 17.93 -9.70 7.48
CA THR A 28 18.42 -10.17 6.17
C THR A 28 18.32 -9.06 5.12
N MET A 29 17.20 -8.33 5.09
CA MET A 29 17.00 -7.21 4.17
C MET A 29 18.04 -6.11 4.39
N VAL A 30 18.23 -5.67 5.65
CA VAL A 30 19.18 -4.59 5.97
C VAL A 30 20.62 -5.02 5.69
N LYS A 31 21.02 -6.25 6.06
CA LYS A 31 22.35 -6.79 5.73
C LYS A 31 22.58 -6.81 4.22
N GLY A 32 21.63 -7.34 3.44
CA GLY A 32 21.75 -7.40 1.99
C GLY A 32 21.75 -6.02 1.33
N LEU A 33 21.02 -5.04 1.88
CA LEU A 33 21.09 -3.65 1.42
C LEU A 33 22.46 -3.03 1.71
N ASN A 34 23.00 -3.20 2.92
CA ASN A 34 24.34 -2.69 3.26
C ASN A 34 25.43 -3.34 2.40
N GLU A 35 25.36 -4.65 2.19
CA GLU A 35 26.26 -5.36 1.27
C GLU A 35 26.13 -4.78 -0.14
N TYR A 36 24.91 -4.61 -0.66
CA TYR A 36 24.69 -4.00 -1.98
C TYR A 36 25.29 -2.59 -2.09
N LEU A 37 25.06 -1.75 -1.08
CA LEU A 37 25.58 -0.37 -1.03
C LEU A 37 27.11 -0.32 -0.97
N SER A 38 27.77 -1.33 -0.40
CA SER A 38 29.24 -1.43 -0.37
C SER A 38 29.86 -1.73 -1.74
N HIS A 39 29.07 -2.30 -2.68
CA HIS A 39 29.54 -2.71 -4.01
C HIS A 39 29.21 -1.71 -5.13
N ILE A 40 28.46 -0.65 -4.85
CA ILE A 40 28.13 0.38 -5.84
C ILE A 40 29.02 1.60 -5.68
N GLU A 41 29.50 2.14 -6.81
CA GLU A 41 30.40 3.30 -6.82
C GLU A 41 29.73 4.58 -6.30
N LYS A 42 28.44 4.74 -6.61
CA LYS A 42 27.67 5.92 -6.26
C LYS A 42 26.45 5.52 -5.45
N LYS A 43 26.37 6.02 -4.22
CA LYS A 43 25.24 5.74 -3.34
C LYS A 43 23.98 6.49 -3.82
N PRO A 44 22.80 5.89 -3.64
CA PRO A 44 21.52 6.56 -3.83
C PRO A 44 21.42 7.81 -2.95
N GLN A 45 20.77 8.85 -3.45
CA GLN A 45 20.60 10.09 -2.70
C GLN A 45 19.56 9.94 -1.59
N SER A 46 18.55 9.12 -1.83
CA SER A 46 17.42 8.97 -0.92
C SER A 46 16.99 7.52 -0.77
N LEU A 47 16.50 7.20 0.41
CA LEU A 47 15.77 5.99 0.75
C LEU A 47 14.33 6.38 1.08
N ILE A 48 13.37 5.68 0.48
CA ILE A 48 11.94 5.84 0.78
C ILE A 48 11.42 4.53 1.36
N VAL A 49 10.85 4.60 2.56
CA VAL A 49 10.23 3.48 3.27
C VAL A 49 8.72 3.65 3.27
N ALA A 50 8.01 2.76 2.59
CA ALA A 50 6.60 2.89 2.25
C ALA A 50 5.65 2.23 3.24
N GLY A 51 5.60 2.77 4.46
CA GLY A 51 4.60 2.37 5.46
C GLY A 51 4.80 0.99 6.07
N ASP A 52 3.96 0.71 7.06
CA ASP A 52 4.03 -0.45 7.94
C ASP A 52 5.40 -0.58 8.57
N ASN A 53 5.74 0.46 9.33
CA ASN A 53 7.02 0.59 10.02
C ASN A 53 7.06 -0.19 11.34
N TYR A 54 5.98 -0.89 11.68
CA TYR A 54 5.89 -1.78 12.84
C TYR A 54 4.74 -2.78 12.73
N TYR A 55 4.98 -4.02 13.13
CA TYR A 55 3.97 -5.08 13.18
C TYR A 55 3.71 -5.53 14.63
N PRO A 56 2.57 -5.15 15.25
CA PRO A 56 2.31 -5.54 16.62
C PRO A 56 2.06 -7.04 16.77
N GLN A 57 2.58 -7.61 17.85
CA GLN A 57 2.34 -9.01 18.18
C GLN A 57 0.87 -9.24 18.57
N LYS A 58 0.31 -10.37 18.15
CA LYS A 58 -1.08 -10.74 18.43
C LYS A 58 -1.12 -11.77 19.56
N ASN A 59 -1.68 -11.42 20.70
CA ASN A 59 -2.00 -12.40 21.73
C ASN A 59 -3.15 -13.29 21.27
N LYS A 60 -2.85 -14.53 20.88
CA LYS A 60 -3.86 -15.58 20.77
C LYS A 60 -4.21 -16.00 22.19
N TYR A 61 -5.37 -15.57 22.70
CA TYR A 61 -5.92 -16.17 23.92
C TYR A 61 -6.06 -17.69 23.69
N LYS A 62 -5.14 -18.48 24.26
CA LYS A 62 -5.33 -19.92 24.44
C LYS A 62 -6.27 -20.09 25.63
N ASN A 63 -7.56 -19.85 25.46
CA ASN A 63 -8.53 -20.32 26.45
C ASN A 63 -8.59 -21.85 26.36
N LYS A 64 -7.72 -22.51 27.13
CA LYS A 64 -7.87 -23.88 27.59
C LYS A 64 -8.95 -23.91 28.68
N ASP A 65 -10.19 -23.59 28.36
CA ASP A 65 -11.34 -23.96 29.18
C ASP A 65 -12.58 -24.12 28.31
N LYS A 66 -12.90 -25.39 28.01
CA LYS A 66 -14.01 -25.84 27.15
C LYS A 66 -15.38 -25.75 27.84
N THR A 67 -15.62 -24.72 28.65
CA THR A 67 -16.91 -24.57 29.34
C THR A 67 -17.29 -23.11 29.48
N LYS A 68 -17.87 -22.53 28.43
CA LYS A 68 -19.06 -21.66 28.44
C LYS A 68 -19.20 -20.96 27.08
N ASN A 69 -20.32 -21.25 26.43
CA ASN A 69 -21.03 -20.42 25.45
C ASN A 69 -20.16 -19.54 24.54
N GLU A 70 -19.95 -20.00 23.31
CA GLU A 70 -19.38 -19.26 22.19
C GLU A 70 -20.22 -18.00 21.88
N THR A 71 -19.89 -16.89 22.53
CA THR A 71 -20.33 -15.55 22.11
C THR A 71 -19.20 -14.88 21.34
N LYS A 72 -19.41 -14.78 20.01
CA LYS A 72 -18.81 -13.86 19.02
C LYS A 72 -17.44 -13.23 19.33
N ASP A 73 -16.44 -13.66 18.55
CA ASP A 73 -15.44 -12.82 17.87
C ASP A 73 -14.69 -11.76 18.72
N GLU A 74 -14.06 -12.15 19.82
CA GLU A 74 -13.01 -11.29 20.41
C GLU A 74 -11.77 -11.33 19.49
N LYS A 75 -11.55 -10.23 18.76
CA LYS A 75 -10.35 -10.05 17.94
C LYS A 75 -9.10 -10.13 18.85
N PRO A 76 -8.02 -10.79 18.41
CA PRO A 76 -6.79 -10.88 19.19
C PRO A 76 -6.26 -9.48 19.52
N GLN A 77 -5.82 -9.30 20.76
CA GLN A 77 -5.21 -8.04 21.21
C GLN A 77 -3.83 -7.86 20.57
N LYS A 78 -3.57 -6.63 20.09
CA LYS A 78 -2.30 -6.21 19.47
C LYS A 78 -1.42 -5.57 20.53
N ILE A 79 -0.23 -6.11 20.75
CA ILE A 79 0.73 -5.63 21.75
C ILE A 79 1.80 -4.76 21.09
N PHE A 80 2.05 -3.62 21.69
CA PHE A 80 3.17 -2.75 21.35
C PHE A 80 4.43 -3.18 22.08
N LYS A 81 5.54 -3.27 21.36
CA LYS A 81 6.84 -3.65 21.88
C LYS A 81 7.88 -2.64 21.45
N THR A 82 8.20 -1.73 22.37
CA THR A 82 9.16 -0.64 22.16
C THR A 82 10.53 -1.16 21.70
N LYS A 83 10.99 -2.32 22.19
CA LYS A 83 12.26 -2.93 21.76
C LYS A 83 12.25 -3.35 20.29
N GLU A 84 11.14 -3.88 19.78
CA GLU A 84 11.05 -4.35 18.39
C GLU A 84 11.04 -3.16 17.43
N ILE A 85 10.18 -2.17 17.66
CA ILE A 85 10.13 -0.95 16.82
C ILE A 85 11.47 -0.20 16.85
N SER A 86 12.06 0.01 18.02
CA SER A 86 13.34 0.73 18.17
C SER A 86 14.49 0.02 17.47
N SER A 87 14.61 -1.31 17.61
CA SER A 87 15.66 -2.08 16.95
C SER A 87 15.60 -1.95 15.42
N GLY A 88 14.40 -1.94 14.84
CA GLY A 88 14.21 -1.74 13.41
C GLY A 88 14.67 -0.35 12.96
N PHE A 89 14.27 0.71 13.67
CA PHE A 89 14.73 2.06 13.37
C PHE A 89 16.23 2.25 13.57
N ASN A 90 16.84 1.63 14.59
CA ASN A 90 18.29 1.66 14.78
C ASN A 90 19.00 1.04 13.56
N CYS A 91 18.58 -0.14 13.11
CA CYS A 91 19.12 -0.74 11.88
C CYS A 91 18.92 0.13 10.64
N LEU A 92 17.80 0.86 10.57
CA LEU A 92 17.55 1.78 9.46
C LEU A 92 18.52 2.98 9.50
N GLN A 93 18.94 3.44 10.67
CA GLN A 93 19.94 4.52 10.79
C GLN A 93 21.30 4.09 10.24
N GLU A 94 21.69 2.84 10.47
CA GLU A 94 22.96 2.24 10.00
C GLU A 94 23.07 2.10 8.47
N ILE A 95 21.97 2.24 7.73
CA ILE A 95 22.01 2.25 6.27
C ILE A 95 22.65 3.56 5.80
N ASP A 96 23.76 3.45 5.07
CA ASP A 96 24.53 4.59 4.57
C ASP A 96 23.87 5.25 3.35
N ILE A 97 22.72 5.89 3.60
CA ILE A 97 21.98 6.78 2.72
C ILE A 97 21.54 7.98 3.57
N GLU A 98 21.93 9.18 3.14
CA GLU A 98 21.74 10.41 3.91
C GLU A 98 20.25 10.75 4.12
N LYS A 99 19.45 10.75 3.05
CA LYS A 99 18.05 11.17 3.12
C LYS A 99 17.13 9.98 3.23
N LYS A 100 16.48 9.83 4.37
CA LYS A 100 15.51 8.76 4.63
C LYS A 100 14.12 9.38 4.79
N TYR A 101 13.19 8.97 3.93
CA TYR A 101 11.80 9.40 3.92
C TYR A 101 10.93 8.23 4.36
N ILE A 102 10.17 8.43 5.44
CA ILE A 102 9.32 7.39 6.01
C ILE A 102 7.86 7.79 5.82
N LEU A 103 7.12 6.93 5.13
CA LEU A 103 5.67 7.02 4.95
C LEU A 103 4.98 6.21 6.03
N LEU A 104 3.74 6.58 6.40
CA LEU A 104 2.92 5.74 7.27
C LEU A 104 2.14 4.73 6.44
N GLY A 105 2.02 3.52 6.97
CA GLY A 105 1.06 2.53 6.54
C GLY A 105 -0.12 2.48 7.50
N ASN A 106 -1.00 1.53 7.26
CA ASN A 106 -2.17 1.35 8.10
C ASN A 106 -1.81 0.76 9.46
N HIS A 107 -0.83 -0.15 9.54
CA HIS A 107 -0.39 -0.73 10.81
C HIS A 107 0.23 0.30 11.75
N ASP A 108 0.79 1.39 11.22
CA ASP A 108 1.33 2.51 12.02
C ASP A 108 0.23 3.32 12.73
N LEU A 109 -1.00 3.28 12.19
CA LEU A 109 -2.15 4.05 12.65
C LEU A 109 -3.12 3.21 13.49
N GLU A 110 -2.77 1.97 13.82
CA GLU A 110 -3.60 1.10 14.64
C GLU A 110 -3.37 1.29 16.14
N LYS A 111 -4.45 1.21 16.92
CA LYS A 111 -4.35 1.17 18.37
C LYS A 111 -3.78 -0.17 18.85
N THR A 112 -2.82 -0.09 19.76
CA THR A 112 -2.10 -1.21 20.38
C THR A 112 -2.12 -1.06 21.90
N ILE A 113 -1.82 -2.14 22.61
CA ILE A 113 -1.71 -2.18 24.07
C ILE A 113 -0.23 -2.27 24.41
N GLU A 114 0.29 -1.33 25.18
CA GLU A 114 1.56 -1.51 25.88
C GLU A 114 1.31 -2.36 27.13
N GLU A 115 2.24 -3.24 27.52
CA GLU A 115 2.01 -4.22 28.60
C GLU A 115 1.42 -3.55 29.85
N ASN A 116 0.15 -3.89 30.17
CA ASN A 116 -0.67 -3.38 31.29
C ASN A 116 -1.30 -1.97 31.12
N ASN A 117 -1.29 -1.38 29.93
CA ASN A 117 -1.85 -0.05 29.66
C ASN A 117 -3.13 -0.07 28.80
N GLU A 118 -3.77 1.09 28.65
CA GLU A 118 -4.93 1.26 27.76
C GLU A 118 -4.55 1.16 26.27
N LYS A 119 -5.55 0.96 25.41
CA LYS A 119 -5.35 0.94 23.96
C LYS A 119 -5.04 2.34 23.44
N ASP A 120 -3.86 2.52 22.89
CA ASP A 120 -3.40 3.80 22.35
C ASP A 120 -2.65 3.63 21.03
N CYS A 121 -2.34 4.72 20.34
CA CYS A 121 -1.63 4.72 19.06
C CYS A 121 -0.10 4.68 19.26
N ASN A 122 0.40 3.68 20.00
CA ASN A 122 1.80 3.66 20.45
C ASN A 122 2.82 3.72 19.30
N ALA A 123 2.54 3.08 18.16
CA ALA A 123 3.44 3.09 17.00
C ALA A 123 3.63 4.51 16.45
N ILE A 124 2.55 5.28 16.30
CA ILE A 124 2.65 6.66 15.79
C ILE A 124 3.24 7.61 16.84
N ILE A 125 2.95 7.40 18.13
CA ILE A 125 3.57 8.15 19.23
C ILE A 125 5.09 8.00 19.19
N TYR A 126 5.57 6.76 19.06
CA TYR A 126 7.01 6.48 18.97
C TYR A 126 7.64 7.09 17.70
N GLN A 127 6.97 6.97 16.56
CA GLN A 127 7.45 7.57 15.30
C GLN A 127 7.49 9.11 15.37
N LYS A 128 6.52 9.74 16.04
CA LYS A 128 6.53 11.18 16.32
C LYS A 128 7.76 11.58 17.11
N TYR A 129 8.07 10.84 18.18
CA TYR A 129 9.26 11.07 18.99
C TYR A 129 10.55 10.98 18.15
N LEU A 130 10.67 10.00 17.25
CA LEU A 130 11.81 9.90 16.34
C LEU A 130 11.92 11.08 15.36
N SER A 131 10.76 11.55 14.87
CA SER A 131 10.68 12.73 13.99
C SER A 131 11.12 14.00 14.71
N ASP A 132 10.64 14.24 15.93
CA ASP A 132 10.93 15.44 16.72
C ASP A 132 12.42 15.51 17.10
N ASN A 133 13.06 14.35 17.32
CA ASN A 133 14.50 14.22 17.53
C ASN A 133 15.33 14.22 16.23
N LYS A 134 14.71 14.56 15.09
CA LYS A 134 15.35 14.69 13.75
C LYS A 134 16.14 13.46 13.31
N SER A 135 15.79 12.29 13.81
CA SER A 135 16.45 11.04 13.41
C SER A 135 16.04 10.59 12.01
N PHE A 136 14.86 11.01 11.55
CA PHE A 136 14.29 10.65 10.25
C PHE A 136 13.39 11.77 9.71
N ASN A 137 13.23 11.84 8.38
CA ASN A 137 12.21 12.69 7.76
C ASN A 137 10.94 11.88 7.56
N PHE A 138 9.94 12.10 8.39
CA PHE A 138 8.65 11.44 8.23
C PHE A 138 7.67 12.35 7.49
N PHE A 139 7.19 11.87 6.34
CA PHE A 139 6.38 12.64 5.38
C PHE A 139 5.00 13.04 5.93
N ASN A 140 4.39 12.22 6.79
CA ASN A 140 3.04 12.46 7.32
C ASN A 140 2.97 13.35 8.57
N PHE A 141 4.09 13.90 9.07
CA PHE A 141 4.09 14.72 10.29
C PHE A 141 3.89 16.22 10.02
N ASN A 142 3.88 16.65 8.76
CA ASN A 142 3.61 18.03 8.37
C ASN A 142 2.17 18.23 7.87
N LEU A 143 1.19 17.63 8.57
CA LEU A 143 -0.21 17.79 8.20
C LEU A 143 -0.68 19.25 8.43
N ASP A 144 0.06 20.10 9.15
CA ASP A 144 -0.41 21.44 9.58
C ASP A 144 -0.42 22.42 8.41
N SER A 145 0.18 22.02 7.28
CA SER A 145 0.35 22.86 6.12
C SER A 145 -0.67 22.51 5.03
N PRO A 146 -1.59 23.42 4.67
CA PRO A 146 -2.44 23.25 3.49
C PRO A 146 -1.66 23.52 2.18
N ARG A 147 -0.33 23.43 2.19
CA ARG A 147 0.56 23.74 1.06
C ARG A 147 0.50 22.62 0.01
N GLU A 148 1.62 22.25 -0.59
CA GLU A 148 1.67 21.16 -1.56
C GLU A 148 1.85 19.82 -0.84
N LEU A 149 1.56 18.72 -1.54
CA LEU A 149 2.08 17.41 -1.16
C LEU A 149 3.60 17.52 -1.11
N GLU A 150 4.24 16.81 -0.18
CA GLU A 150 5.69 16.85 -0.16
C GLU A 150 6.26 16.21 -1.44
N MET A 151 7.09 17.02 -2.10
CA MET A 151 7.69 16.77 -3.39
C MET A 151 9.21 16.70 -3.23
N ILE A 152 9.82 15.63 -3.73
CA ILE A 152 11.27 15.57 -3.88
C ILE A 152 11.62 15.69 -5.35
N ARG A 153 12.40 16.71 -5.69
CA ARG A 153 13.05 16.79 -7.00
C ARG A 153 14.33 15.95 -6.97
N ILE A 154 14.25 14.73 -7.51
CA ILE A 154 15.40 13.81 -7.57
C ILE A 154 16.36 14.17 -8.69
N SER A 155 15.84 14.72 -9.79
CA SER A 155 16.63 15.15 -10.94
C SER A 155 15.94 16.30 -11.67
N SER A 156 16.59 16.84 -12.71
CA SER A 156 16.01 17.95 -13.49
C SER A 156 14.66 17.60 -14.13
N ASN A 157 14.44 16.31 -14.44
CA ASN A 157 13.28 15.81 -15.18
C ASN A 157 12.32 14.93 -14.36
N THR A 158 12.62 14.65 -13.09
CA THR A 158 11.83 13.72 -12.27
C THR A 158 11.51 14.32 -10.90
N VAL A 159 10.23 14.24 -10.56
CA VAL A 159 9.71 14.58 -9.23
C VAL A 159 9.07 13.33 -8.62
N ILE A 160 9.34 13.11 -7.34
CA ILE A 160 8.61 12.17 -6.50
C ILE A 160 7.56 12.97 -5.72
N ILE A 161 6.31 12.51 -5.76
CA ILE A 161 5.20 13.02 -4.96
C ILE A 161 4.83 11.92 -4.00
N MET A 162 5.00 12.19 -2.71
CA MET A 162 4.54 11.28 -1.68
C MET A 162 3.12 11.69 -1.24
N PHE A 163 2.29 10.73 -0.83
CA PHE A 163 0.98 11.01 -0.25
C PHE A 163 0.52 9.89 0.68
N ASP A 164 -0.37 10.21 1.62
CA ASP A 164 -0.93 9.24 2.54
C ASP A 164 -2.10 8.50 1.90
N SER A 165 -1.89 7.22 1.61
CA SER A 165 -2.93 6.35 1.05
C SER A 165 -3.87 5.72 2.08
N SER A 166 -3.53 5.74 3.38
CA SER A 166 -4.26 5.05 4.45
C SER A 166 -5.62 5.69 4.75
N ILE A 167 -5.76 6.99 4.48
CA ILE A 167 -7.06 7.69 4.54
C ILE A 167 -8.08 7.20 3.49
N TYR A 168 -7.64 6.42 2.49
CA TYR A 168 -8.48 5.90 1.41
C TYR A 168 -8.84 4.42 1.56
N GLU A 169 -8.50 3.80 2.69
CA GLU A 169 -8.92 2.44 3.02
C GLU A 169 -10.45 2.30 3.13
N LYS A 170 -10.94 1.07 3.31
CA LYS A 170 -12.37 0.78 3.46
C LYS A 170 -12.99 1.27 4.77
N LYS A 171 -12.18 1.43 5.82
CA LYS A 171 -12.60 1.84 7.17
C LYS A 171 -11.60 2.79 7.83
N PRO A 172 -11.30 3.94 7.20
CA PRO A 172 -10.26 4.82 7.67
C PRO A 172 -10.63 5.53 8.98
N GLU A 173 -11.90 5.54 9.37
CA GLU A 173 -12.42 6.22 10.58
C GLU A 173 -11.76 5.70 11.86
N ILE A 174 -11.28 4.46 11.84
CA ILE A 174 -10.59 3.85 12.98
C ILE A 174 -9.23 4.50 13.27
N TYR A 175 -8.68 5.25 12.31
CA TYR A 175 -7.36 5.89 12.40
C TYR A 175 -7.43 7.34 12.86
N LEU A 176 -8.62 7.96 12.98
CA LEU A 176 -8.78 9.40 13.24
C LEU A 176 -8.02 9.84 14.51
N ASP A 177 -8.18 9.10 15.61
CA ASP A 177 -7.49 9.40 16.87
C ASP A 177 -5.96 9.39 16.70
N CYS A 178 -5.44 8.46 15.91
CA CYS A 178 -4.00 8.32 15.68
C CYS A 178 -3.46 9.42 14.74
N TYR A 179 -4.24 9.85 13.74
CA TYR A 179 -3.91 11.05 12.98
C TYR A 179 -3.85 12.30 13.85
N ASN A 180 -4.74 12.42 14.84
CA ASN A 180 -4.78 13.56 15.74
C ASN A 180 -3.58 13.67 16.69
N ILE A 181 -2.75 12.64 16.81
CA ILE A 181 -1.45 12.70 17.51
C ILE A 181 -0.42 13.48 16.70
N LEU A 182 -0.59 13.53 15.39
CA LEU A 182 0.29 14.27 14.47
C LEU A 182 0.03 15.78 14.50
N ARG A 183 -0.97 16.22 15.27
CA ARG A 183 -1.52 17.57 15.29
C ARG A 183 -1.25 18.29 16.61
N SER A 184 -1.32 19.62 16.59
CA SER A 184 -1.53 20.38 17.82
C SER A 184 -2.99 20.22 18.28
N GLU A 185 -3.25 20.43 19.57
CA GLU A 185 -4.60 20.33 20.15
C GLU A 185 -5.63 21.22 19.43
N GLU A 186 -5.20 22.40 18.94
CA GLU A 186 -6.05 23.39 18.26
C GLU A 186 -6.38 23.03 16.80
N THR A 187 -5.66 22.08 16.20
CA THR A 187 -5.76 21.75 14.77
C THR A 187 -6.32 20.36 14.50
N LYS A 188 -6.72 19.63 15.53
CA LYS A 188 -7.26 18.26 15.41
C LYS A 188 -8.37 18.18 14.37
N PHE A 189 -8.33 17.10 13.59
CA PHE A 189 -9.37 16.76 12.64
C PHE A 189 -10.62 16.27 13.38
N GLU A 190 -11.78 16.70 12.91
CA GLU A 190 -13.08 16.23 13.42
C GLU A 190 -13.48 14.93 12.73
N SER A 191 -13.00 14.71 11.50
CA SER A 191 -13.31 13.55 10.68
C SER A 191 -12.15 13.15 9.76
N ILE A 192 -12.20 11.92 9.24
CA ILE A 192 -11.29 11.50 8.16
C ILE A 192 -11.52 12.32 6.89
N ASP A 193 -12.74 12.78 6.64
CA ASP A 193 -13.03 13.56 5.45
C ASP A 193 -12.30 14.91 5.47
N ASP A 194 -12.06 15.49 6.64
CA ASP A 194 -11.21 16.69 6.78
C ASP A 194 -9.79 16.41 6.27
N ILE A 195 -9.23 15.25 6.61
CA ILE A 195 -7.90 14.82 6.17
C ILE A 195 -7.88 14.59 4.65
N LYS A 196 -8.94 13.95 4.11
CA LYS A 196 -9.08 13.77 2.66
C LYS A 196 -9.17 15.10 1.93
N GLN A 197 -9.94 16.06 2.45
CA GLN A 197 -10.06 17.40 1.84
C GLN A 197 -8.73 18.15 1.89
N LEU A 198 -8.01 18.07 3.01
CA LEU A 198 -6.66 18.63 3.11
C LEU A 198 -5.74 18.04 2.03
N GLN A 199 -5.71 16.72 1.88
CA GLN A 199 -4.84 16.07 0.89
C GLN A 199 -5.27 16.37 -0.56
N ILE A 200 -6.57 16.51 -0.82
CA ILE A 200 -7.12 16.98 -2.10
C ILE A 200 -6.64 18.40 -2.42
N ASN A 201 -6.70 19.31 -1.45
CA ASN A 201 -6.19 20.67 -1.62
C ASN A 201 -4.68 20.67 -1.89
N GLN A 202 -3.93 19.85 -1.14
CA GLN A 202 -2.49 19.68 -1.35
C GLN A 202 -2.17 19.14 -2.74
N ARG A 203 -2.94 18.16 -3.23
CA ARG A 203 -2.84 17.64 -4.59
C ARG A 203 -3.05 18.74 -5.63
N ASP A 204 -4.12 19.52 -5.50
CA ASP A 204 -4.45 20.55 -6.48
C ASP A 204 -3.38 21.65 -6.50
N ASN A 205 -2.88 22.07 -5.33
CA ASN A 205 -1.73 22.97 -5.21
C ASN A 205 -0.47 22.38 -5.87
N THR A 206 -0.22 21.09 -5.69
CA THR A 206 0.91 20.37 -6.31
C THR A 206 0.81 20.39 -7.84
N ILE A 207 -0.38 20.15 -8.39
CA ILE A 207 -0.65 20.20 -9.83
C ILE A 207 -0.37 21.60 -10.38
N GLU A 208 -0.86 22.64 -9.72
CA GLU A 208 -0.61 24.03 -10.14
C GLU A 208 0.87 24.40 -10.06
N LYS A 209 1.58 23.95 -9.03
CA LYS A 209 3.04 24.12 -8.93
C LYS A 209 3.77 23.44 -10.09
N LEU A 210 3.40 22.22 -10.44
CA LEU A 210 4.04 21.47 -11.56
C LEU A 210 3.78 22.07 -12.95
N LYS A 211 2.80 22.98 -13.09
CA LYS A 211 2.57 23.73 -14.33
C LYS A 211 3.50 24.95 -14.48
N LYS A 212 4.14 25.41 -13.40
CA LYS A 212 5.02 26.58 -13.43
C LYS A 212 6.28 26.33 -14.28
N SER A 213 6.85 27.40 -14.81
CA SER A 213 8.03 27.34 -15.72
C SER A 213 9.24 26.62 -15.09
N GLU A 214 9.42 26.72 -13.78
CA GLU A 214 10.49 26.02 -13.03
C GLU A 214 10.39 24.47 -13.08
N TYR A 215 9.20 23.93 -13.37
CA TYR A 215 8.93 22.49 -13.53
C TYR A 215 8.67 22.08 -14.99
N SER A 216 8.86 22.99 -15.95
CA SER A 216 8.68 22.71 -17.39
C SER A 216 9.48 21.49 -17.88
N ASN A 217 10.70 21.32 -17.35
CA ASN A 217 11.60 20.22 -17.67
C ASN A 217 11.22 18.87 -17.02
N VAL A 218 10.27 18.85 -16.08
CA VAL A 218 9.81 17.60 -15.47
C VAL A 218 9.01 16.81 -16.48
N THR A 219 9.47 15.60 -16.79
CA THR A 219 8.82 14.67 -17.72
C THR A 219 8.26 13.44 -17.02
N ASN A 220 8.77 13.15 -15.81
CA ASN A 220 8.38 11.99 -15.03
C ASN A 220 7.86 12.41 -13.66
N ILE A 221 6.73 11.83 -13.26
CA ILE A 221 6.15 11.96 -11.93
C ILE A 221 6.08 10.56 -11.33
N VAL A 222 6.71 10.39 -10.17
CA VAL A 222 6.68 9.15 -9.39
C VAL A 222 5.80 9.40 -8.18
N PHE A 223 4.71 8.67 -8.04
CA PHE A 223 3.94 8.63 -6.81
C PHE A 223 4.53 7.58 -5.87
N ALA A 224 4.65 7.93 -4.60
CA ALA A 224 5.10 7.01 -3.55
C ALA A 224 4.11 7.05 -2.38
N CYS A 225 3.54 5.90 -2.04
CA CYS A 225 2.58 5.75 -0.95
C CYS A 225 2.64 4.33 -0.39
N HIS A 226 1.78 4.00 0.56
CA HIS A 226 1.74 2.65 1.14
C HIS A 226 0.83 1.69 0.36
N HIS A 227 -0.43 2.02 0.14
CA HIS A 227 -1.40 1.10 -0.45
C HIS A 227 -1.33 1.01 -1.99
N PRO A 228 -1.49 -0.18 -2.56
CA PRO A 228 -1.57 -0.39 -4.01
C PRO A 228 -2.90 0.12 -4.59
N LEU A 229 -2.87 0.56 -5.85
CA LEU A 229 -4.10 0.88 -6.60
C LEU A 229 -4.91 -0.35 -6.94
N PHE A 230 -4.18 -1.41 -7.25
CA PHE A 230 -4.67 -2.69 -7.72
C PHE A 230 -3.78 -3.76 -7.12
N PHE A 231 -4.40 -4.83 -6.65
CA PHE A 231 -3.66 -5.98 -6.18
C PHE A 231 -4.43 -7.28 -6.31
N LEU A 232 -3.64 -8.36 -6.31
CA LEU A 232 -4.11 -9.71 -6.09
C LEU A 232 -3.52 -10.23 -4.81
N LYS A 233 -4.35 -10.88 -3.99
CA LYS A 233 -3.85 -11.59 -2.82
C LYS A 233 -4.59 -12.89 -2.60
N THR A 234 -3.90 -13.83 -1.97
CA THR A 234 -4.48 -15.10 -1.57
C THR A 234 -5.27 -14.90 -0.27
N LYS A 235 -6.55 -15.25 -0.27
CA LYS A 235 -7.41 -15.25 0.91
C LYS A 235 -8.18 -16.55 1.00
N LYS A 236 -7.92 -17.34 2.04
CA LYS A 236 -8.52 -18.67 2.25
C LYS A 236 -8.35 -19.58 1.01
N SER A 237 -7.13 -19.64 0.48
CA SER A 237 -6.76 -20.41 -0.72
C SER A 237 -7.37 -19.94 -2.05
N ASN A 238 -8.07 -18.80 -2.08
CA ASN A 238 -8.59 -18.20 -3.30
C ASN A 238 -7.86 -16.90 -3.60
N CYS A 239 -7.60 -16.65 -4.87
CA CYS A 239 -7.12 -15.36 -5.33
C CYS A 239 -8.26 -14.36 -5.37
N ILE A 240 -8.09 -13.25 -4.67
CA ILE A 240 -9.02 -12.14 -4.69
C ILE A 240 -8.37 -10.94 -5.37
N PHE A 241 -9.12 -10.34 -6.29
CA PHE A 241 -8.78 -9.09 -6.93
C PHE A 241 -9.42 -7.94 -6.16
N GLU A 242 -8.63 -6.92 -5.84
CA GLU A 242 -9.13 -5.69 -5.23
C GLU A 242 -8.45 -4.47 -5.87
N TYR A 243 -9.18 -3.35 -5.89
CA TYR A 243 -8.68 -2.06 -6.34
C TYR A 243 -9.22 -0.94 -5.46
N SER A 244 -8.55 0.22 -5.48
CA SER A 244 -8.96 1.41 -4.72
C SER A 244 -9.45 2.52 -5.63
N GLU A 245 -10.79 2.65 -5.74
CA GLU A 245 -11.42 3.75 -6.50
C GLU A 245 -11.06 5.12 -5.93
N ASN A 246 -10.97 5.25 -4.61
CA ASN A 246 -10.64 6.51 -3.95
C ASN A 246 -9.25 7.01 -4.32
N ILE A 247 -8.24 6.13 -4.33
CA ILE A 247 -6.88 6.52 -4.73
C ILE A 247 -6.84 6.80 -6.24
N ILE A 248 -7.54 6.02 -7.06
CA ILE A 248 -7.67 6.30 -8.50
C ILE A 248 -8.23 7.71 -8.74
N ASN A 249 -9.31 8.07 -8.06
CA ASN A 249 -9.93 9.39 -8.14
C ASN A 249 -8.99 10.50 -7.63
N PHE A 250 -8.17 10.21 -6.62
CA PHE A 250 -7.13 11.12 -6.17
C PHE A 250 -6.06 11.38 -7.24
N LEU A 251 -5.62 10.36 -7.98
CA LEU A 251 -4.55 10.49 -8.98
C LEU A 251 -4.99 11.08 -10.32
N LEU A 252 -6.22 10.79 -10.75
CA LEU A 252 -6.73 11.16 -12.07
C LEU A 252 -6.48 12.61 -12.50
N PRO A 253 -6.64 13.63 -11.61
CA PRO A 253 -6.36 15.02 -11.95
C PRO A 253 -4.93 15.30 -12.46
N PHE A 254 -3.93 14.51 -12.05
CA PHE A 254 -2.55 14.64 -12.53
C PHE A 254 -2.42 14.36 -14.04
N ASN A 255 -3.34 13.60 -14.64
CA ASN A 255 -3.28 13.25 -16.06
C ASN A 255 -3.31 14.50 -16.98
N LYS A 256 -3.83 15.63 -16.48
CA LYS A 256 -3.78 16.93 -17.17
C LYS A 256 -2.36 17.40 -17.47
N LEU A 257 -1.36 16.94 -16.72
CA LEU A 257 0.05 17.31 -16.90
C LEU A 257 0.72 16.59 -18.08
N LYS A 258 0.09 15.54 -18.63
CA LYS A 258 0.59 14.75 -19.78
C LYS A 258 2.06 14.31 -19.61
N LYS A 259 2.40 13.81 -18.41
CA LYS A 259 3.73 13.30 -18.04
C LYS A 259 3.75 11.77 -18.03
N LYS A 260 4.94 11.18 -17.90
CA LYS A 260 5.06 9.75 -17.56
C LYS A 260 4.78 9.58 -16.07
N PHE A 261 3.91 8.65 -15.72
CA PHE A 261 3.55 8.34 -14.33
C PHE A 261 4.05 6.96 -13.90
N ILE A 262 4.69 6.91 -12.74
CA ILE A 262 5.06 5.70 -12.03
C ILE A 262 4.40 5.75 -10.65
N TYR A 263 3.91 4.63 -10.15
CA TYR A 263 3.32 4.50 -8.83
C TYR A 263 4.02 3.40 -8.06
N LEU A 264 4.74 3.79 -7.01
CA LEU A 264 5.46 2.92 -6.11
C LEU A 264 4.66 2.78 -4.82
N CYS A 265 4.41 1.54 -4.41
CA CYS A 265 3.63 1.22 -3.21
C CYS A 265 4.13 -0.04 -2.52
N ALA A 266 3.55 -0.36 -1.37
CA ALA A 266 3.80 -1.53 -0.54
C ALA A 266 2.45 -2.19 -0.15
N ASP A 267 2.22 -2.49 1.13
CA ASP A 267 1.07 -3.22 1.73
C ASP A 267 1.01 -4.71 1.37
N LEU A 268 1.15 -5.10 0.09
CA LEU A 268 1.33 -6.52 -0.23
C LEU A 268 2.77 -6.95 0.02
N HIS A 269 2.95 -8.08 0.68
CA HIS A 269 4.26 -8.60 1.04
C HIS A 269 4.91 -9.38 -0.12
N LEU A 270 4.97 -8.77 -1.29
CA LEU A 270 5.57 -9.32 -2.50
C LEU A 270 6.09 -8.20 -3.41
N PHE A 271 6.87 -8.59 -4.42
CA PHE A 271 7.20 -7.73 -5.55
C PHE A 271 6.19 -7.97 -6.68
N GLN A 272 5.59 -6.90 -7.20
CA GLN A 272 4.69 -6.97 -8.35
C GLN A 272 4.88 -5.73 -9.25
N ARG A 273 4.84 -5.92 -10.57
CA ARG A 273 4.90 -4.83 -11.56
C ARG A 273 3.79 -4.99 -12.60
N SER A 274 3.10 -3.90 -12.91
CA SER A 274 2.04 -3.86 -13.91
C SER A 274 1.95 -2.49 -14.60
N VAL A 275 1.18 -2.44 -15.69
CA VAL A 275 0.77 -1.18 -16.34
C VAL A 275 -0.74 -1.07 -16.20
N ILE A 276 -1.20 0.07 -15.70
CA ILE A 276 -2.61 0.37 -15.50
C ILE A 276 -2.99 1.51 -16.45
N LEU A 277 -4.11 1.34 -17.15
CA LEU A 277 -4.76 2.38 -17.93
C LEU A 277 -6.02 2.83 -17.19
N ILE A 278 -6.04 4.08 -16.74
CA ILE A 278 -7.17 4.64 -15.97
C ILE A 278 -7.88 5.69 -16.84
N GLY A 279 -9.18 5.53 -17.09
CA GLY A 279 -9.99 6.53 -17.79
C GLY A 279 -10.89 5.95 -18.87
N GLY A 280 -12.03 6.61 -19.14
CA GLY A 280 -13.10 6.08 -19.99
C GLY A 280 -12.94 6.33 -21.50
N ILE A 281 -12.38 7.47 -21.90
CA ILE A 281 -12.16 7.84 -23.32
C ILE A 281 -10.66 7.77 -23.61
N GLU A 282 -10.26 7.19 -24.75
CA GLU A 282 -8.85 6.95 -25.12
C GLU A 282 -7.95 8.19 -24.99
N GLU A 283 -8.44 9.37 -25.37
CA GLU A 283 -7.70 10.64 -25.31
C GLU A 283 -7.47 11.16 -23.87
N GLN A 284 -8.18 10.58 -22.90
CA GLN A 284 -8.12 10.93 -21.48
C GLN A 284 -7.57 9.80 -20.60
N LYS A 285 -7.07 8.70 -21.19
CA LYS A 285 -6.46 7.61 -20.42
C LYS A 285 -5.15 8.05 -19.78
N MET A 286 -5.03 7.84 -18.47
CA MET A 286 -3.79 7.94 -17.72
C MET A 286 -3.09 6.59 -17.77
N LYS A 287 -1.89 6.54 -18.37
CA LYS A 287 -1.03 5.35 -18.33
C LYS A 287 -0.09 5.45 -17.13
N LEU A 288 -0.15 4.44 -16.26
CA LEU A 288 0.61 4.37 -15.03
C LEU A 288 1.41 3.06 -14.98
N GLU A 289 2.71 3.16 -14.70
CA GLU A 289 3.54 2.02 -14.34
C GLU A 289 3.40 1.78 -12.83
N HIS A 290 2.74 0.70 -12.43
CA HIS A 290 2.41 0.39 -11.04
C HIS A 290 3.35 -0.69 -10.50
N ILE A 291 4.01 -0.42 -9.37
CA ILE A 291 5.01 -1.31 -8.78
C ILE A 291 4.77 -1.42 -7.28
N VAL A 292 4.61 -2.65 -6.81
CA VAL A 292 4.41 -3.02 -5.40
C VAL A 292 5.71 -3.64 -4.89
N ILE A 293 6.21 -3.16 -3.75
CA ILE A 293 7.47 -3.58 -3.13
C ILE A 293 7.31 -3.67 -1.59
N GLY A 294 6.44 -4.56 -1.11
CA GLY A 294 6.33 -4.85 0.33
C GLY A 294 7.28 -5.95 0.82
N THR A 295 8.44 -6.09 0.20
CA THR A 295 9.43 -7.13 0.51
C THR A 295 10.49 -6.67 1.52
N GLY A 296 10.19 -5.65 2.31
CA GLY A 296 11.17 -4.99 3.18
C GLY A 296 11.55 -5.78 4.44
N GLY A 297 10.84 -6.86 4.76
CA GLY A 297 11.09 -7.65 5.98
C GLY A 297 9.87 -8.26 6.64
N ALA A 298 8.66 -7.96 6.17
CA ALA A 298 7.46 -8.70 6.54
C ALA A 298 7.50 -10.15 6.02
N GLU A 299 6.62 -11.00 6.56
CA GLU A 299 6.44 -12.35 6.03
C GLU A 299 5.76 -12.28 4.66
N LEU A 300 6.37 -12.91 3.65
CA LEU A 300 5.94 -12.77 2.26
C LEU A 300 4.59 -13.44 2.01
N ASP A 301 3.78 -12.81 1.16
CA ASP A 301 2.47 -13.32 0.78
C ASP A 301 2.59 -14.59 -0.08
N ASP A 302 1.57 -15.45 0.00
CA ASP A 302 1.44 -16.59 -0.89
C ASP A 302 1.18 -16.16 -2.34
N ASP A 303 1.79 -16.87 -3.29
CA ASP A 303 1.58 -16.61 -4.70
C ASP A 303 0.13 -16.85 -5.09
N CYS A 304 -0.40 -15.94 -5.88
CA CYS A 304 -1.67 -16.11 -6.55
C CYS A 304 -1.47 -16.72 -7.93
N ASP A 305 -2.30 -17.68 -8.34
CA ASP A 305 -2.33 -18.10 -9.73
C ASP A 305 -3.01 -17.03 -10.58
N TYR A 306 -2.23 -16.32 -11.40
CA TYR A 306 -2.73 -15.27 -12.27
C TYR A 306 -3.50 -15.84 -13.47
N SER A 307 -3.50 -17.16 -13.70
CA SER A 307 -4.31 -17.78 -14.77
C SER A 307 -5.81 -17.51 -14.57
N SER A 308 -6.27 -17.48 -13.30
CA SER A 308 -7.66 -17.21 -12.93
C SER A 308 -8.07 -15.74 -13.06
N LEU A 309 -7.14 -14.81 -13.26
CA LEU A 309 -7.50 -13.39 -13.51
C LEU A 309 -8.33 -13.22 -14.77
N THR A 310 -7.99 -13.98 -15.82
CA THR A 310 -8.70 -13.89 -17.09
C THR A 310 -10.18 -14.21 -16.88
N ASP A 311 -10.46 -15.20 -16.03
CA ASP A 311 -11.82 -15.61 -15.69
C ASP A 311 -12.50 -14.57 -14.78
N ILE A 312 -11.81 -14.07 -13.75
CA ILE A 312 -12.32 -13.03 -12.83
C ILE A 312 -12.67 -11.74 -13.60
N MET A 313 -11.81 -11.30 -14.52
CA MET A 313 -12.00 -10.09 -15.30
C MET A 313 -13.08 -10.26 -16.37
N ASN A 314 -13.26 -11.46 -16.92
CA ASN A 314 -14.36 -11.77 -17.83
C ASN A 314 -15.71 -11.84 -17.08
N GLU A 315 -15.71 -12.31 -15.83
CA GLU A 315 -16.91 -12.37 -14.98
C GLU A 315 -17.33 -11.01 -14.41
N GLU A 316 -16.39 -10.13 -14.05
CA GLU A 316 -16.73 -8.77 -13.57
C GLU A 316 -17.23 -7.86 -14.71
N ASN A 317 -16.80 -8.09 -15.95
CA ASN A 317 -17.36 -7.43 -17.14
C ASN A 317 -18.83 -7.83 -17.41
N LEU A 318 -19.38 -8.83 -16.72
CA LEU A 318 -20.78 -9.26 -16.85
C LEU A 318 -21.72 -8.62 -15.79
N LYS A 319 -21.24 -7.74 -14.91
CA LYS A 319 -22.10 -6.95 -14.02
C LYS A 319 -22.39 -5.58 -14.63
N GLU A 320 -23.32 -5.57 -15.58
CA GLU A 320 -23.69 -4.46 -16.47
C GLU A 320 -24.32 -3.22 -15.82
N ASP A 321 -24.47 -3.12 -14.49
CA ASP A 321 -25.30 -2.07 -13.86
C ASP A 321 -24.60 -1.12 -12.87
N SER A 322 -23.27 -1.02 -12.90
CA SER A 322 -22.58 0.06 -12.16
C SER A 322 -21.36 0.58 -12.91
N LYS A 323 -21.59 1.53 -13.83
CA LYS A 323 -20.77 2.71 -14.18
C LYS A 323 -19.23 2.61 -14.10
N ILE A 324 -18.62 1.45 -14.33
CA ILE A 324 -17.18 1.28 -14.40
C ILE A 324 -16.82 0.65 -15.74
N HIS A 325 -16.83 1.48 -16.80
CA HIS A 325 -16.17 1.15 -18.07
C HIS A 325 -14.66 1.47 -18.02
N PHE A 326 -14.01 1.41 -16.84
CA PHE A 326 -12.82 2.25 -16.58
C PHE A 326 -11.45 1.60 -16.66
N LEU A 327 -11.33 0.29 -16.90
CA LEU A 327 -10.02 -0.37 -16.81
C LEU A 327 -9.82 -1.33 -17.99
N ASP A 328 -9.23 -0.82 -19.07
CA ASP A 328 -8.58 -1.70 -20.05
C ASP A 328 -7.23 -2.11 -19.48
N PHE A 329 -7.21 -3.20 -18.72
CA PHE A 329 -5.99 -3.79 -18.21
C PHE A 329 -5.26 -4.48 -19.36
N LYS A 330 -4.52 -3.71 -20.14
CA LYS A 330 -3.47 -4.29 -20.97
C LYS A 330 -2.32 -4.63 -20.04
N PHE A 331 -2.26 -5.90 -19.62
CA PHE A 331 -1.00 -6.55 -19.26
C PHE A 331 -0.14 -6.57 -20.54
N SER A 332 0.44 -5.42 -20.85
CA SER A 332 1.21 -5.19 -22.05
C SER A 332 2.53 -5.94 -21.91
N GLU A 333 2.65 -7.07 -22.61
CA GLU A 333 3.91 -7.77 -22.92
C GLU A 333 4.89 -7.91 -21.75
N ILE A 334 4.69 -8.98 -20.98
CA ILE A 334 5.70 -9.49 -20.06
C ILE A 334 6.76 -10.21 -20.91
N GLU A 335 7.83 -9.49 -21.25
CA GLU A 335 8.99 -10.07 -21.94
C GLU A 335 9.81 -10.91 -20.97
N HIS A 336 9.99 -12.19 -21.34
CA HIS A 336 10.79 -13.18 -20.62
C HIS A 336 12.29 -12.96 -20.83
N LEU A 337 13.06 -13.19 -19.76
CA LEU A 337 14.43 -13.67 -19.84
C LEU A 337 14.39 -15.20 -19.80
N ASN A 338 14.63 -15.80 -20.97
CA ASN A 338 14.98 -17.19 -21.29
C ASN A 338 13.92 -18.29 -21.14
N ASN A 339 13.41 -18.70 -22.31
CA ASN A 339 13.05 -20.07 -22.73
C ASN A 339 12.46 -21.00 -21.65
N ASP A 340 11.16 -20.95 -21.41
CA ASP A 340 10.20 -21.91 -21.99
C ASP A 340 8.78 -21.56 -21.51
N LYS A 341 7.79 -21.92 -22.34
CA LYS A 341 6.33 -21.70 -22.24
C LYS A 341 5.77 -21.45 -20.81
N ASN A 342 5.49 -20.19 -20.45
CA ASN A 342 4.19 -19.69 -19.92
C ASN A 342 4.30 -18.24 -19.40
N LYS A 343 3.25 -17.45 -19.63
CA LYS A 343 3.12 -16.00 -19.35
C LYS A 343 3.04 -15.74 -17.83
N GLN A 344 3.94 -15.00 -17.18
CA GLN A 344 3.70 -14.63 -15.76
C GLN A 344 4.30 -13.30 -15.29
N LEU A 345 3.47 -12.58 -14.52
CA LEU A 345 3.86 -11.52 -13.60
C LEU A 345 4.98 -12.01 -12.67
N ILE A 346 6.05 -11.23 -12.50
CA ILE A 346 7.17 -11.61 -11.63
C ILE A 346 6.74 -11.36 -10.18
N SER A 347 6.18 -12.38 -9.51
CA SER A 347 6.12 -12.47 -8.04
C SER A 347 7.43 -13.10 -7.57
N LEU A 348 8.13 -12.42 -6.65
CA LEU A 348 9.34 -12.96 -6.04
C LEU A 348 9.12 -13.12 -4.55
N LYS A 349 9.20 -14.35 -4.08
CA LYS A 349 9.23 -14.71 -2.67
C LYS A 349 10.61 -14.51 -2.06
N ASN A 350 11.16 -13.32 -2.22
CA ASN A 350 12.37 -12.95 -1.51
C ASN A 350 12.23 -11.54 -0.95
N ASN A 351 12.78 -11.35 0.25
CA ASN A 351 13.03 -10.02 0.75
C ASN A 351 13.97 -9.27 -0.20
N GLY A 352 13.79 -7.98 -0.29
CA GLY A 352 14.49 -7.17 -1.26
C GLY A 352 13.97 -5.75 -1.31
N PHE A 353 14.62 -4.97 -2.16
CA PHE A 353 14.34 -3.56 -2.34
C PHE A 353 14.48 -3.18 -3.81
N LEU A 354 13.86 -2.08 -4.18
CA LEU A 354 13.95 -1.52 -5.52
C LEU A 354 15.00 -0.41 -5.56
N HIS A 355 16.01 -0.58 -6.41
CA HIS A 355 16.92 0.49 -6.78
C HIS A 355 16.47 1.14 -8.09
N CYS A 356 16.11 2.42 -8.04
CA CYS A 356 15.73 3.22 -9.19
C CYS A 356 16.81 4.24 -9.53
N LYS A 357 17.25 4.22 -10.80
CA LYS A 357 18.15 5.20 -11.39
C LYS A 357 17.43 6.03 -12.44
N PHE A 358 17.31 7.32 -12.17
CA PHE A 358 16.68 8.30 -13.05
C PHE A 358 17.72 8.89 -13.99
N SER A 359 17.34 9.04 -15.26
CA SER A 359 18.11 9.73 -16.28
C SER A 359 17.18 10.55 -17.15
N LYS A 360 17.73 11.47 -17.94
CA LYS A 360 16.96 12.45 -18.74
C LYS A 360 15.79 11.83 -19.53
N ASN A 361 15.96 10.63 -20.06
CA ASN A 361 14.95 9.98 -20.91
C ASN A 361 14.55 8.57 -20.45
N LYS A 362 15.17 8.03 -19.40
CA LYS A 362 14.97 6.64 -18.97
C LYS A 362 15.01 6.53 -17.46
N ILE A 363 14.14 5.67 -16.93
CA ILE A 363 14.19 5.25 -15.54
C ILE A 363 14.58 3.79 -15.57
N LYS A 364 15.76 3.47 -15.03
CA LYS A 364 16.24 2.10 -14.88
C LYS A 364 15.86 1.64 -13.49
N MET A 365 15.17 0.52 -13.41
CA MET A 365 14.75 -0.05 -12.14
C MET A 365 15.40 -1.43 -12.00
N LYS A 366 15.89 -1.73 -10.81
CA LYS A 366 16.55 -2.99 -10.49
C LYS A 366 15.99 -3.48 -9.16
N PHE A 367 15.30 -4.61 -9.18
CA PHE A 367 14.90 -5.26 -7.95
C PHE A 367 16.08 -6.10 -7.44
N VAL A 368 16.55 -5.79 -6.24
CA VAL A 368 17.68 -6.45 -5.60
C VAL A 368 17.13 -7.41 -4.56
N ILE A 369 17.44 -8.69 -4.74
CA ILE A 369 17.03 -9.74 -3.81
C ILE A 369 18.10 -9.83 -2.72
N THR A 370 17.67 -9.79 -1.47
CA THR A 370 18.53 -10.04 -0.31
C THR A 370 18.37 -11.50 0.11
N SER A 371 19.33 -12.35 -0.23
CA SER A 371 19.36 -13.74 0.23
C SER A 371 20.07 -13.87 1.58
N SER A 372 19.74 -14.92 2.33
CA SER A 372 20.51 -15.33 3.52
C SER A 372 22.01 -15.48 3.15
N PRO A 373 22.95 -15.07 4.03
CA PRO A 373 24.39 -15.07 3.78
C PRO A 373 25.01 -16.44 3.42
N SER A 374 24.26 -17.55 3.54
CA SER A 374 24.71 -18.88 3.11
C SER A 374 24.77 -19.07 1.59
N SER A 375 24.21 -18.17 0.78
CA SER A 375 24.39 -18.16 -0.67
C SER A 375 25.17 -16.93 -1.10
N SER A 376 26.44 -17.11 -1.49
CA SER A 376 27.43 -16.07 -1.80
C SER A 376 27.16 -15.28 -3.10
N SER A 377 25.91 -15.07 -3.49
CA SER A 377 25.59 -14.27 -4.68
C SER A 377 24.31 -13.45 -4.47
N LEU A 378 24.45 -12.14 -4.29
CA LEU A 378 23.36 -11.19 -4.49
C LEU A 378 22.81 -11.36 -5.91
N LYS A 379 21.57 -11.85 -6.02
CA LYS A 379 20.86 -11.89 -7.30
C LYS A 379 20.12 -10.59 -7.49
N ALA A 380 20.26 -10.00 -8.67
CA ALA A 380 19.50 -8.81 -8.99
C ALA A 380 18.91 -8.88 -10.38
N LEU A 381 17.64 -8.49 -10.47
CA LEU A 381 16.85 -8.55 -11.68
C LEU A 381 16.76 -7.15 -12.26
N SER A 382 17.41 -6.95 -13.41
CA SER A 382 17.28 -5.72 -14.18
C SER A 382 15.90 -5.68 -14.83
N LEU A 383 15.13 -4.63 -14.57
CA LEU A 383 13.81 -4.45 -15.16
C LEU A 383 13.96 -3.63 -16.44
N SER A 384 13.64 -4.22 -17.59
CA SER A 384 13.56 -3.49 -18.86
C SER A 384 12.38 -2.50 -18.83
N PRO A 385 12.48 -1.34 -19.52
CA PRO A 385 11.31 -0.51 -19.79
C PRO A 385 10.31 -1.34 -20.60
N LEU A 386 9.04 -1.36 -20.19
CA LEU A 386 7.98 -1.95 -21.01
C LEU A 386 7.91 -1.14 -22.31
N SER A 387 8.21 -1.78 -23.44
CA SER A 387 8.26 -1.14 -24.76
C SER A 387 6.89 -0.55 -25.12
N SER A 388 6.91 0.51 -25.93
CA SER A 388 5.69 1.16 -26.40
C SER A 388 4.96 0.25 -27.39
N ILE A 389 3.91 -0.42 -26.95
CA ILE A 389 3.00 -1.16 -27.85
C ILE A 389 2.43 -0.19 -28.89
N SER A 390 2.66 -0.47 -30.18
CA SER A 390 1.97 0.24 -31.26
C SER A 390 0.53 -0.25 -31.33
N THR A 391 -0.42 0.69 -31.31
CA THR A 391 -1.87 0.41 -31.35
C THR A 391 -2.39 0.02 -32.74
N SER A 392 -1.51 -0.27 -33.70
CA SER A 392 -1.85 -0.36 -35.12
C SER A 392 -2.36 -1.72 -35.62
N SER A 393 -2.55 -2.73 -34.77
CA SER A 393 -2.89 -4.10 -35.20
C SER A 393 -4.34 -4.54 -35.00
N LEU A 394 -5.26 -3.65 -34.61
CA LEU A 394 -6.66 -4.02 -34.29
C LEU A 394 -7.71 -3.32 -35.17
N LEU A 395 -7.69 -3.57 -36.48
CA LEU A 395 -8.86 -3.37 -37.34
C LEU A 395 -8.88 -4.42 -38.45
N LYS A 396 -9.59 -5.53 -38.21
CA LYS A 396 -10.22 -6.39 -39.23
C LYS A 396 -11.18 -7.38 -38.56
N LEU A 397 -12.20 -6.88 -37.88
CA LEU A 397 -13.40 -7.67 -37.60
C LEU A 397 -14.30 -7.61 -38.84
N LYS A 398 -14.38 -8.73 -39.56
CA LYS A 398 -15.34 -8.95 -40.64
C LYS A 398 -16.76 -9.00 -40.04
N ALA A 399 -17.70 -8.34 -40.71
CA ALA A 399 -19.11 -8.28 -40.33
C ALA A 399 -19.76 -9.68 -40.19
N PRO A 400 -20.74 -9.86 -39.28
CA PRO A 400 -21.49 -11.10 -39.17
C PRO A 400 -22.60 -11.17 -40.26
N PRO A 401 -22.95 -12.38 -40.76
CA PRO A 401 -24.07 -12.55 -41.67
C PRO A 401 -25.41 -12.54 -40.92
N PRO A 402 -26.54 -12.29 -41.63
CA PRO A 402 -27.82 -12.01 -41.01
C PRO A 402 -28.56 -13.27 -40.52
N SER A 403 -29.48 -13.00 -39.61
CA SER A 403 -30.33 -13.92 -38.85
C SER A 403 -31.25 -14.82 -39.69
N ARG A 404 -31.52 -16.02 -39.18
CA ARG A 404 -32.67 -16.86 -39.55
C ARG A 404 -33.50 -17.22 -38.32
N LYS A 405 -34.80 -16.98 -38.44
CA LYS A 405 -35.89 -17.36 -37.51
C LYS A 405 -36.26 -18.85 -37.67
N SER A 406 -36.65 -19.51 -36.58
CA SER A 406 -37.77 -20.48 -36.58
C SER A 406 -38.26 -20.89 -35.17
N SER A 407 -39.50 -20.46 -34.87
CA SER A 407 -40.66 -21.13 -34.24
C SER A 407 -40.59 -22.38 -33.32
N GLN A 408 -41.18 -22.21 -32.13
CA GLN A 408 -42.27 -22.96 -31.44
C GLN A 408 -42.24 -24.49 -31.17
N LYS A 409 -42.46 -24.87 -29.88
CA LYS A 409 -43.62 -25.62 -29.31
C LYS A 409 -43.35 -25.97 -27.80
N ILE A 410 -44.10 -25.46 -26.81
CA ILE A 410 -45.36 -25.96 -26.17
C ILE A 410 -45.25 -27.35 -25.47
N LYS A 411 -45.30 -27.46 -24.11
CA LYS A 411 -46.48 -27.79 -23.23
C LYS A 411 -46.11 -28.39 -21.83
N ARG A 412 -46.74 -27.85 -20.77
CA ARG A 412 -47.41 -28.49 -19.57
C ARG A 412 -46.57 -29.35 -18.58
N ARG A 413 -46.85 -29.50 -17.27
CA ARG A 413 -47.76 -28.94 -16.22
C ARG A 413 -47.39 -29.63 -14.86
N HIS A 414 -48.02 -29.15 -13.77
CA HIS A 414 -48.16 -29.67 -12.38
C HIS A 414 -47.21 -29.02 -11.34
N SER A 415 -47.61 -28.23 -10.33
CA SER A 415 -48.76 -28.12 -9.39
C SER A 415 -48.56 -28.86 -8.06
N ILE A 416 -48.60 -28.10 -6.94
CA ILE A 416 -49.35 -28.31 -5.67
C ILE A 416 -48.51 -28.10 -4.38
N GLY A 417 -49.09 -27.27 -3.47
CA GLY A 417 -48.97 -27.36 -2.00
C GLY A 417 -47.99 -26.36 -1.37
N GLY A 418 -48.31 -25.55 -0.35
CA GLY A 418 -49.47 -25.46 0.53
C GLY A 418 -49.04 -25.22 1.99
N ASN A 419 -49.59 -24.17 2.61
CA ASN A 419 -49.76 -23.89 4.06
C ASN A 419 -48.64 -23.26 4.93
N LYS A 420 -48.89 -21.98 5.28
CA LYS A 420 -49.14 -21.39 6.62
C LYS A 420 -48.40 -21.97 7.84
N ASN A 421 -47.75 -21.07 8.62
CA ASN A 421 -48.14 -20.87 10.02
C ASN A 421 -47.64 -19.55 10.65
N ILE A 422 -48.53 -19.05 11.53
CA ILE A 422 -48.48 -17.85 12.37
C ILE A 422 -47.64 -18.14 13.63
N LYS A 423 -46.91 -17.14 14.16
CA LYS A 423 -46.73 -16.99 15.62
C LYS A 423 -46.43 -15.54 16.04
N LYS A 424 -47.08 -15.15 17.13
CA LYS A 424 -47.22 -13.82 17.73
C LYS A 424 -46.09 -13.50 18.73
N THR A 425 -45.83 -12.19 18.85
CA THR A 425 -45.54 -11.38 20.07
C THR A 425 -44.36 -11.74 20.99
N LYS A 426 -43.57 -10.71 21.34
CA LYS A 426 -43.56 -10.12 22.71
C LYS A 426 -42.79 -8.79 22.76
N ASN A 427 -43.47 -7.77 23.30
CA ASN A 427 -42.91 -6.56 23.87
C ASN A 427 -42.07 -6.88 25.12
N TYR A 428 -40.98 -6.15 25.33
CA TYR A 428 -40.53 -5.80 26.69
C TYR A 428 -39.83 -4.44 26.69
N ASN A 429 -40.25 -3.62 27.65
CA ASN A 429 -39.85 -2.25 27.93
C ASN A 429 -38.63 -2.16 28.86
N ASN A 430 -38.04 -0.97 28.87
CA ASN A 430 -37.26 -0.31 29.94
C ASN A 430 -35.81 -0.75 30.20
N ARG A 431 -34.87 0.19 30.00
CA ARG A 431 -34.36 1.05 31.09
C ARG A 431 -33.36 2.11 30.60
N THR A 432 -33.67 3.34 30.97
CA THR A 432 -32.79 4.50 31.14
C THR A 432 -31.67 4.21 32.16
N LYS A 433 -30.44 4.70 31.89
CA LYS A 433 -29.76 5.70 32.73
C LYS A 433 -28.42 6.15 32.12
N LYS A 434 -28.40 7.46 31.86
CA LYS A 434 -27.26 8.38 31.78
C LYS A 434 -26.55 8.40 33.15
N ILE A 435 -25.22 8.58 33.18
CA ILE A 435 -24.53 9.70 33.83
C ILE A 435 -23.01 9.53 33.63
N ILE A 436 -22.45 10.61 33.07
CA ILE A 436 -21.04 10.92 32.86
C ILE A 436 -20.44 11.34 34.21
N SER A 437 -19.26 10.83 34.57
CA SER A 437 -18.40 11.48 35.56
C SER A 437 -17.00 11.67 35.00
N LYS A 438 -16.66 12.93 34.74
CA LYS A 438 -15.31 13.44 34.50
C LYS A 438 -14.40 13.08 35.68
N LYS A 439 -13.19 12.57 35.41
CA LYS A 439 -12.06 12.65 36.34
C LYS A 439 -10.74 12.81 35.57
N ASN A 440 -10.20 14.01 35.71
CA ASN A 440 -8.80 14.40 35.89
C ASN A 440 -7.71 13.60 35.15
N ILE A 441 -7.27 14.16 34.02
CA ILE A 441 -5.97 13.88 33.42
C ILE A 441 -4.91 14.56 34.29
N THR A 442 -3.99 13.78 34.83
CA THR A 442 -2.79 14.25 35.52
C THR A 442 -1.63 14.18 34.53
N ASN A 443 -0.89 15.28 34.41
CA ASN A 443 0.33 15.39 33.61
C ASN A 443 1.40 14.45 34.18
N TYR A 444 1.97 13.58 33.35
CA TYR A 444 3.20 12.84 33.66
C TYR A 444 4.28 13.18 32.64
N SER A 445 5.46 13.54 33.14
CA SER A 445 6.68 13.84 32.38
C SER A 445 7.40 12.55 31.99
N PHE A 446 7.83 12.48 30.74
CA PHE A 446 8.35 11.31 30.02
C PHE A 446 9.81 10.90 30.36
N GLU A 447 10.42 11.46 31.42
CA GLU A 447 11.87 11.35 31.66
C GLU A 447 12.32 10.11 32.47
N GLU A 448 11.41 9.30 33.05
CA GLU A 448 11.81 8.24 33.99
C GLU A 448 12.02 6.84 33.38
N LEU A 449 11.96 6.65 32.06
CA LEU A 449 12.01 5.30 31.44
C LEU A 449 13.37 4.87 30.85
N PHE A 450 14.45 5.61 31.08
CA PHE A 450 15.78 5.23 30.58
C PHE A 450 16.88 5.39 31.64
N LEU A 451 16.98 4.36 32.50
CA LEU A 451 18.23 3.91 33.12
C LEU A 451 18.43 2.43 32.84
#